data_AF-Q4CPB4-F1
#
_entry.id   AF-Q4CPB4-F1
#
_cell.length_a   1.000
_cell.length_b   1.000
_cell.length_c   1.000
_cell.angle_alpha   90.00
_cell.angle_beta   90.00
_cell.angle_gamma   90.00
#
_symmetry.space_group_name_H-M   'P 1'
#
loop_
_entity.id
_entity.type
_entity.pdbx_description
1 polymer ?
#
loop_
_entity_poly.entity_id
_entity_poly.type
_entity_poly.pdbx_seq_one_letter_code
_entity_poly.pdbx_strand_id
1 'polypeptide(L)'
;MKYSVRGLLVRVPDYPRPVCPGYHRMEAHVDLFSWVALLSSIISDVELHLGAAETVPKRLWTVWLDTVHWDAANQRYADRAGCPGDSFSPYIGYVNLYPFLLGIIDNKGRALTIVELAKTELMTRYGLMSVSYDSVRAARDAGLRHENRWMGHVWLSANVLMLHALRTKYIGILGDPAGELFKRLRLCMLEISGGSPMMQEAYNPVTGAAESTVSLVGYRAMLLGLLEDSR
;
A
#
# COMPACT_ATOMS: atom_id res chain seq x y z
N MET A 1 19.46 -13.89 26.10
CA MET A 1 18.38 -12.88 26.17
C MET A 1 18.86 -11.64 25.40
N LYS A 2 18.51 -11.52 24.11
CA LYS A 2 18.90 -10.35 23.27
C LYS A 2 17.62 -9.73 22.71
N TYR A 3 17.20 -8.61 23.29
CA TYR A 3 16.16 -7.76 22.72
C TYR A 3 16.72 -7.12 21.44
N SER A 4 16.14 -7.48 20.29
CA SER A 4 16.40 -6.79 19.03
C SER A 4 15.35 -5.68 18.89
N VAL A 5 15.77 -4.45 19.13
CA VAL A 5 15.02 -3.25 18.76
C VAL A 5 15.05 -3.18 17.23
N ARG A 6 14.03 -3.72 16.55
CA ARG A 6 13.89 -3.58 15.10
C ARG A 6 13.10 -2.30 14.80
N GLY A 7 13.76 -1.38 14.09
CA GLY A 7 13.21 -0.08 13.69
C GLY A 7 11.84 -0.21 13.04
N LEU A 8 10.86 0.43 13.66
CA LEU A 8 9.43 0.15 13.53
C LEU A 8 8.67 1.17 12.66
N LEU A 9 9.34 2.04 11.89
CA LEU A 9 8.69 3.28 11.47
C LEU A 9 8.41 3.53 9.99
N VAL A 10 8.91 2.71 9.04
CA VAL A 10 8.52 2.89 7.61
C VAL A 10 8.48 1.57 6.81
N ARG A 11 9.11 0.50 7.31
CA ARG A 11 9.28 -0.74 6.55
C ARG A 11 8.12 -1.69 6.81
N VAL A 12 7.57 -2.28 5.74
CA VAL A 12 6.75 -3.50 5.78
C VAL A 12 7.71 -4.67 6.10
N PRO A 13 7.89 -5.09 7.37
CA PRO A 13 9.02 -5.93 7.76
C PRO A 13 8.83 -7.35 7.25
N ASP A 14 9.65 -7.76 6.27
CA ASP A 14 9.63 -9.03 5.53
C ASP A 14 8.87 -9.08 4.19
N TYR A 15 8.35 -7.96 3.70
CA TYR A 15 7.85 -7.86 2.32
C TYR A 15 8.95 -8.29 1.32
N PRO A 16 8.64 -9.13 0.32
CA PRO A 16 9.64 -9.66 -0.58
C PRO A 16 10.21 -8.55 -1.45
N ARG A 17 11.52 -8.37 -1.40
CA ARG A 17 12.26 -7.49 -2.31
C ARG A 17 13.41 -8.27 -2.93
N PRO A 18 13.64 -8.16 -4.24
CA PRO A 18 14.80 -8.77 -4.87
C PRO A 18 16.08 -8.21 -4.25
N VAL A 19 17.09 -9.06 -4.10
CA VAL A 19 18.40 -8.66 -3.57
C VAL A 19 19.44 -8.89 -4.65
N CYS A 20 20.10 -7.82 -5.08
CA CYS A 20 21.22 -7.89 -6.01
C CYS A 20 22.53 -7.56 -5.29
N PRO A 21 23.40 -8.56 -5.02
CA PRO A 21 24.64 -8.36 -4.28
C PRO A 21 25.51 -7.26 -4.93
N GLY A 22 25.89 -6.27 -4.13
CA GLY A 22 26.69 -5.12 -4.58
C GLY A 22 25.88 -3.93 -5.13
N TYR A 23 24.59 -4.09 -5.41
CA TYR A 23 23.77 -3.07 -6.08
C TYR A 23 22.81 -2.29 -5.15
N HIS A 24 22.94 -2.46 -3.82
CA HIS A 24 22.10 -1.81 -2.81
C HIS A 24 21.93 -0.28 -2.97
N ARG A 25 22.91 0.43 -3.54
CA ARG A 25 22.85 1.89 -3.76
C ARG A 25 21.97 2.30 -4.94
N MET A 26 21.64 1.35 -5.81
CA MET A 26 20.80 1.54 -6.99
C MET A 26 19.35 1.14 -6.73
N GLU A 27 19.05 0.62 -5.53
CA GLU A 27 17.68 0.30 -5.13
C GLU A 27 16.87 1.59 -4.91
N ALA A 28 15.63 1.60 -5.40
CA ALA A 28 14.66 2.63 -5.07
C ALA A 28 13.36 1.94 -4.61
N HIS A 29 12.91 2.28 -3.41
CA HIS A 29 11.74 1.68 -2.78
C HIS A 29 10.51 2.57 -2.97
N VAL A 30 9.48 2.10 -3.69
CA VAL A 30 8.35 2.93 -4.10
C VAL A 30 7.46 3.36 -2.93
N ASP A 31 7.36 2.53 -1.90
CA ASP A 31 6.64 2.84 -0.67
C ASP A 31 7.34 3.94 0.13
N LEU A 32 8.67 3.85 0.28
CA LEU A 32 9.45 4.92 0.91
C LEU A 32 9.36 6.23 0.12
N PHE A 33 9.51 6.17 -1.21
CA PHE A 33 9.30 7.33 -2.09
C PHE A 33 7.94 7.97 -1.84
N SER A 34 6.89 7.15 -1.77
CA SER A 34 5.52 7.63 -1.57
C SER A 34 5.35 8.34 -0.22
N TRP A 35 5.95 7.81 0.85
CA TRP A 35 5.92 8.48 2.15
C TRP A 35 6.63 9.83 2.14
N VAL A 36 7.80 9.92 1.51
CA VAL A 36 8.55 11.18 1.39
C VAL A 36 7.74 12.20 0.55
N ALA A 37 7.13 11.75 -0.54
CA ALA A 37 6.28 12.60 -1.37
C ALA A 37 5.07 13.16 -0.61
N LEU A 38 4.40 12.34 0.20
CA LEU A 38 3.31 12.79 1.06
C LEU A 38 3.78 13.82 2.08
N LEU A 39 4.85 13.52 2.84
CA LEU A 39 5.38 14.42 3.86
C LEU A 39 5.84 15.76 3.26
N SER A 40 6.54 15.72 2.13
CA SER A 40 6.94 16.94 1.40
C SER A 40 5.73 17.72 0.90
N SER A 41 4.69 17.05 0.43
CA SER A 41 3.46 17.72 -0.04
C SER A 41 2.72 18.42 1.10
N ILE A 42 2.72 17.84 2.30
CA ILE A 42 2.15 18.47 3.51
C ILE A 42 2.96 19.71 3.90
N ILE A 43 4.30 19.63 3.84
CA ILE A 43 5.16 20.81 4.08
C ILE A 43 4.83 21.92 3.10
N SER A 44 4.71 21.61 1.81
CA SER A 44 4.34 22.59 0.79
C SER A 44 2.94 23.18 0.97
N ASP A 45 1.97 22.42 1.48
CA ASP A 45 0.67 22.99 1.87
C ASP A 45 0.79 24.00 3.02
N VAL A 46 1.60 23.69 4.03
CA VAL A 46 1.85 24.60 5.16
C VAL A 46 2.57 25.86 4.67
N GLU A 47 3.58 25.74 3.81
CA GLU A 47 4.31 26.87 3.22
C GLU A 47 3.36 27.81 2.47
N LEU A 48 2.53 27.26 1.58
CA LEU A 48 1.54 28.03 0.83
C LEU A 48 0.52 28.70 1.75
N HIS A 49 0.06 28.00 2.79
CA HIS A 49 -0.87 28.56 3.77
C HIS A 49 -0.25 29.74 4.55
N LEU A 50 1.05 29.70 4.80
CA LEU A 50 1.82 30.79 5.43
C LEU A 50 2.24 31.89 4.45
N GLY A 51 1.87 31.81 3.17
CA GLY A 51 2.23 32.77 2.13
C GLY A 51 3.68 32.64 1.63
N ALA A 52 4.37 31.55 1.95
CA ALA A 52 5.66 31.22 1.39
C ALA A 52 5.51 30.47 0.05
N ALA A 53 6.56 30.48 -0.77
CA ALA A 53 6.63 29.62 -1.94
C ALA A 53 6.89 28.16 -1.52
N GLU A 54 6.33 27.20 -2.26
CA GLU A 54 6.59 25.77 -2.04
C GLU A 54 8.08 25.46 -2.22
N THR A 55 8.69 24.77 -1.25
CA THR A 55 10.06 24.25 -1.38
C THR A 55 10.15 23.21 -2.49
N VAL A 56 9.15 22.33 -2.61
CA VAL A 56 9.04 21.34 -3.69
C VAL A 56 7.62 21.34 -4.24
N PRO A 57 7.37 21.89 -5.44
CA PRO A 57 6.04 21.86 -6.04
C PRO A 57 5.50 20.43 -6.17
N LYS A 58 4.29 20.19 -5.65
CA LYS A 58 3.69 18.85 -5.58
C LYS A 58 3.71 18.05 -6.88
N ARG A 59 3.50 18.74 -8.02
CA ARG A 59 3.53 18.14 -9.36
C ARG A 59 4.84 17.40 -9.69
N LEU A 60 5.95 17.78 -9.08
CA LEU A 60 7.25 17.13 -9.32
C LEU A 60 7.28 15.71 -8.75
N TRP A 61 6.59 15.46 -7.63
CA TRP A 61 6.51 14.12 -7.04
C TRP A 61 5.84 13.12 -7.98
N THR A 62 4.79 13.52 -8.70
CA THR A 62 4.14 12.67 -9.70
C THR A 62 5.07 12.38 -10.89
N VAL A 63 5.84 13.37 -11.35
CA VAL A 63 6.82 13.20 -12.44
C VAL A 63 7.96 12.27 -12.02
N TRP A 64 8.51 12.44 -10.82
CA TRP A 64 9.58 11.58 -10.31
C TRP A 64 9.09 10.17 -10.01
N LEU A 65 7.86 10.02 -9.50
CA LEU A 65 7.24 8.72 -9.29
C LEU A 65 7.19 7.94 -10.61
N ASP A 66 6.67 8.55 -11.68
CA ASP A 66 6.56 7.92 -12.98
C ASP A 66 7.94 7.60 -13.57
N THR A 67 8.91 8.51 -13.41
CA THR A 67 10.26 8.32 -13.94
C THR A 67 10.99 7.14 -13.27
N VAL A 68 10.89 7.03 -11.95
CA VAL A 68 11.67 6.05 -11.19
C VAL A 68 10.91 4.74 -11.03
N HIS A 69 9.60 4.76 -10.81
CA HIS A 69 8.86 3.60 -10.32
C HIS A 69 7.84 3.01 -11.29
N TRP A 70 7.55 3.66 -12.42
CA TRP A 70 6.58 3.12 -13.38
C TRP A 70 7.20 2.00 -14.25
N ASP A 71 6.76 0.77 -14.03
CA ASP A 71 7.05 -0.38 -14.88
C ASP A 71 6.06 -0.40 -16.04
N ALA A 72 6.48 0.16 -17.18
CA ALA A 72 5.66 0.22 -18.37
C ALA A 72 5.36 -1.16 -18.98
N ALA A 73 6.23 -2.15 -18.79
CA ALA A 73 6.00 -3.50 -19.34
C ALA A 73 4.88 -4.21 -18.58
N ASN A 74 4.82 -4.04 -17.25
CA ASN A 74 3.81 -4.66 -16.39
C ASN A 74 2.67 -3.72 -15.97
N GLN A 75 2.64 -2.49 -16.47
CA GLN A 75 1.62 -1.47 -16.19
C GLN A 75 1.35 -1.23 -14.69
N ARG A 76 2.42 -1.17 -13.87
CA ARG A 76 2.33 -1.02 -12.41
C ARG A 76 3.46 -0.16 -11.86
N TYR A 77 3.28 0.34 -10.65
CA TYR A 77 4.42 0.87 -9.88
C TYR A 77 5.14 -0.25 -9.15
N ALA A 78 6.46 -0.20 -9.10
CA ALA A 78 7.29 -1.19 -8.43
C ALA A 78 8.61 -0.60 -7.90
N ASP A 79 9.23 -1.31 -6.98
CA ASP A 79 10.60 -1.02 -6.57
C ASP A 79 11.56 -1.19 -7.75
N ARG A 80 12.62 -0.38 -7.78
CA ARG A 80 13.82 -0.68 -8.57
C ARG A 80 14.73 -1.58 -7.75
N ALA A 81 15.07 -2.73 -8.28
CA ALA A 81 15.96 -3.69 -7.61
C ALA A 81 17.44 -3.29 -7.69
N GLY A 82 17.80 -2.37 -8.58
CA GLY A 82 19.18 -1.92 -8.80
C GLY A 82 20.06 -2.92 -9.58
N CYS A 83 19.53 -4.05 -10.02
CA CYS A 83 20.28 -5.09 -10.75
C CYS A 83 20.70 -4.60 -12.17
N PRO A 84 21.85 -5.04 -12.71
CA PRO A 84 22.21 -4.77 -14.11
C PRO A 84 21.11 -5.20 -15.07
N GLY A 85 20.69 -4.30 -15.97
CA GLY A 85 19.54 -4.49 -16.85
C GLY A 85 18.22 -3.92 -16.34
N ASP A 86 18.25 -3.21 -15.20
CA ASP A 86 17.13 -2.47 -14.59
C ASP A 86 15.84 -3.29 -14.45
N SER A 87 15.88 -4.35 -13.63
CA SER A 87 14.67 -5.08 -13.26
C SER A 87 13.89 -4.32 -12.18
N PHE A 88 12.63 -4.03 -12.47
CA PHE A 88 11.63 -3.77 -11.44
C PHE A 88 11.40 -5.01 -10.58
N SER A 89 11.02 -4.82 -9.31
CA SER A 89 10.63 -5.93 -8.44
C SER A 89 9.52 -6.76 -9.10
N PRO A 90 9.64 -8.10 -9.16
CA PRO A 90 8.62 -8.96 -9.74
C PRO A 90 7.40 -9.10 -8.82
N TYR A 91 7.55 -8.79 -7.52
CA TYR A 91 6.54 -9.05 -6.51
C TYR A 91 5.39 -8.04 -6.53
N ILE A 92 4.18 -8.56 -6.28
CA ILE A 92 2.92 -7.83 -6.22
C ILE A 92 2.41 -7.85 -4.78
N GLY A 93 2.08 -6.68 -4.24
CA GLY A 93 1.54 -6.51 -2.91
C GLY A 93 1.29 -5.05 -2.60
N TYR A 94 1.17 -4.73 -1.31
CA TYR A 94 0.89 -3.36 -0.86
C TYR A 94 1.89 -2.33 -1.37
N VAL A 95 3.17 -2.69 -1.49
CA VAL A 95 4.23 -1.79 -2.00
C VAL A 95 3.83 -1.16 -3.33
N ASN A 96 3.23 -1.92 -4.25
CA ASN A 96 2.78 -1.40 -5.55
C ASN A 96 1.61 -0.41 -5.44
N LEU A 97 0.88 -0.42 -4.32
CA LEU A 97 -0.31 0.40 -4.09
C LEU A 97 0.01 1.72 -3.40
N TYR A 98 1.15 1.88 -2.70
CA TYR A 98 1.43 3.05 -1.86
C TYR A 98 1.27 4.41 -2.56
N PRO A 99 1.68 4.58 -3.83
CA PRO A 99 1.43 5.86 -4.51
C PRO A 99 -0.07 6.20 -4.62
N PHE A 100 -0.92 5.17 -4.77
CA PHE A 100 -2.37 5.33 -4.73
C PHE A 100 -2.87 5.55 -3.31
N LEU A 101 -2.46 4.71 -2.35
CA LEU A 101 -2.89 4.77 -0.94
C LEU A 101 -2.63 6.15 -0.31
N LEU A 102 -1.55 6.81 -0.71
CA LEU A 102 -1.14 8.13 -0.21
C LEU A 102 -1.58 9.29 -1.12
N GLY A 103 -2.41 9.02 -2.14
CA GLY A 103 -3.04 10.06 -2.96
C GLY A 103 -2.10 10.80 -3.93
N ILE A 104 -0.96 10.21 -4.32
CA ILE A 104 0.07 10.88 -5.15
C ILE A 104 -0.30 10.87 -6.65
N ILE A 105 -1.09 9.89 -7.09
CA ILE A 105 -1.40 9.69 -8.51
C ILE A 105 -2.57 10.58 -8.93
N ASP A 106 -2.39 11.36 -9.98
CA ASP A 106 -3.45 12.14 -10.64
C ASP A 106 -3.87 11.56 -12.00
N ASN A 107 -3.01 10.76 -12.63
CA ASN A 107 -3.28 10.17 -13.92
C ASN A 107 -4.38 9.09 -13.82
N LYS A 108 -5.52 9.31 -14.47
CA LYS A 108 -6.67 8.39 -14.49
C LYS A 108 -6.29 6.97 -14.93
N GLY A 109 -5.46 6.83 -15.96
CA GLY A 109 -5.02 5.54 -16.48
C GLY A 109 -4.18 4.77 -15.45
N ARG A 110 -3.20 5.43 -14.83
CA ARG A 110 -2.35 4.85 -13.77
C ARG A 110 -3.17 4.45 -12.53
N ALA A 111 -4.11 5.29 -12.13
CA ALA A 111 -4.99 4.99 -11.00
C ALA A 111 -5.88 3.76 -11.30
N LEU A 112 -6.37 3.63 -12.54
CA LEU A 112 -7.16 2.47 -12.96
C LEU A 112 -6.34 1.17 -12.92
N THR A 113 -5.07 1.17 -13.36
CA THR A 113 -4.25 -0.05 -13.31
C THR A 113 -4.02 -0.54 -11.89
N ILE A 114 -3.94 0.38 -10.90
CA ILE A 114 -3.81 0.00 -9.48
C ILE A 114 -5.11 -0.57 -8.92
N VAL A 115 -6.26 0.00 -9.29
CA VAL A 115 -7.56 -0.56 -8.90
C VAL A 115 -7.72 -1.98 -9.43
N GLU A 116 -7.37 -2.20 -10.71
CA GLU A 116 -7.43 -3.54 -11.30
C GLU A 116 -6.41 -4.49 -10.67
N LEU A 117 -5.16 -4.08 -10.47
CA LEU A 117 -4.14 -4.87 -9.76
C LEU A 117 -4.62 -5.30 -8.37
N ALA A 118 -5.21 -4.39 -7.60
CA ALA A 118 -5.74 -4.69 -6.27
C ALA A 118 -6.92 -5.69 -6.35
N LYS A 119 -7.81 -5.55 -7.34
CA LYS A 119 -8.97 -6.43 -7.54
C LYS A 119 -8.55 -7.84 -7.98
N THR A 120 -7.59 -7.97 -8.89
CA THR A 120 -7.22 -9.25 -9.50
C THR A 120 -6.18 -10.01 -8.67
N GLU A 121 -5.18 -9.31 -8.13
CA GLU A 121 -4.01 -9.96 -7.52
C GLU A 121 -4.05 -10.03 -6.00
N LEU A 122 -4.77 -9.12 -5.33
CA LEU A 122 -4.67 -8.92 -3.87
C LEU A 122 -5.98 -9.09 -3.13
N MET A 123 -7.13 -9.04 -3.80
CA MET A 123 -8.42 -9.11 -3.12
C MET A 123 -8.75 -10.52 -2.66
N THR A 124 -8.96 -10.67 -1.35
CA THR A 124 -9.43 -11.90 -0.71
C THR A 124 -10.88 -11.73 -0.22
N ARG A 125 -11.47 -12.78 0.38
CA ARG A 125 -12.76 -12.67 1.07
C ARG A 125 -12.71 -11.69 2.25
N TYR A 126 -11.53 -11.54 2.85
CA TYR A 126 -11.29 -10.76 4.04
C TYR A 126 -10.56 -9.43 3.72
N GLY A 127 -10.46 -9.02 2.45
CA GLY A 127 -9.83 -7.76 2.06
C GLY A 127 -8.52 -7.95 1.31
N LEU A 128 -7.76 -6.88 1.12
CA LEU A 128 -6.50 -6.94 0.39
C LEU A 128 -5.44 -7.66 1.22
N MET A 129 -4.76 -8.63 0.63
CA MET A 129 -3.58 -9.26 1.23
C MET A 129 -2.32 -8.44 0.95
N SER A 130 -1.36 -8.55 1.87
CA SER A 130 -0.07 -7.82 1.83
C SER A 130 0.78 -8.14 0.61
N VAL A 131 0.78 -9.39 0.15
CA VAL A 131 1.52 -9.90 -1.01
C VAL A 131 0.65 -10.95 -1.69
N SER A 132 0.60 -10.96 -3.02
CA SER A 132 -0.17 -11.96 -3.77
C SER A 132 0.36 -13.37 -3.53
N TYR A 133 -0.52 -14.38 -3.64
CA TYR A 133 -0.11 -15.78 -3.47
C TYR A 133 1.04 -16.19 -4.39
N ASP A 134 1.03 -15.71 -5.64
CA ASP A 134 2.08 -16.02 -6.60
C ASP A 134 3.39 -15.31 -6.28
N SER A 135 3.34 -14.09 -5.74
CA SER A 135 4.54 -13.40 -5.26
C SER A 135 5.10 -14.03 -3.99
N VAL A 136 4.25 -14.53 -3.09
CA VAL A 136 4.69 -15.31 -1.92
C VAL A 136 5.39 -16.59 -2.37
N ARG A 137 4.83 -17.30 -3.35
CA ARG A 137 5.43 -18.51 -3.93
C ARG A 137 6.76 -18.21 -4.59
N ALA A 138 6.81 -17.24 -5.49
CA ALA A 138 8.02 -16.84 -6.19
C ALA A 138 9.13 -16.39 -5.22
N ALA A 139 8.78 -15.66 -4.15
CA ALA A 139 9.75 -15.24 -3.14
C ALA A 139 10.32 -16.43 -2.34
N ARG A 140 9.49 -17.43 -2.03
CA ARG A 140 9.92 -18.68 -1.37
C ARG A 140 10.81 -19.52 -2.28
N ASP A 141 10.44 -19.66 -3.54
CA ASP A 141 11.22 -20.41 -4.55
C ASP A 141 12.58 -19.75 -4.80
N ALA A 142 12.65 -18.42 -4.74
CA ALA A 142 13.89 -17.64 -4.78
C ALA A 142 14.71 -17.70 -3.48
N GLY A 143 14.23 -18.37 -2.43
CA GLY A 143 14.93 -18.51 -1.15
C GLY A 143 15.01 -17.22 -0.33
N LEU A 144 14.11 -16.24 -0.55
CA LEU A 144 14.10 -15.00 0.22
C LEU A 144 13.77 -15.26 1.69
N ARG A 145 14.58 -14.74 2.60
CA ARG A 145 14.32 -14.82 4.03
C ARG A 145 13.09 -13.99 4.40
N HIS A 146 12.13 -14.62 5.05
CA HIS A 146 10.92 -13.98 5.54
C HIS A 146 10.55 -14.49 6.94
N GLU A 147 9.76 -13.72 7.70
CA GLU A 147 9.22 -14.12 9.00
C GLU A 147 7.74 -14.52 8.90
N ASN A 148 7.20 -14.57 7.67
CA ASN A 148 5.81 -14.85 7.35
C ASN A 148 4.82 -13.83 7.96
N ARG A 149 5.19 -12.57 8.15
CA ARG A 149 4.27 -11.55 8.70
C ARG A 149 3.56 -10.75 7.61
N TRP A 150 4.29 -10.30 6.60
CA TRP A 150 3.76 -9.54 5.46
C TRP A 150 3.84 -10.34 4.17
N MET A 151 3.78 -11.67 4.29
CA MET A 151 3.79 -12.63 3.18
C MET A 151 2.38 -13.13 2.87
N GLY A 152 1.43 -12.21 2.69
CA GLY A 152 0.05 -12.52 2.28
C GLY A 152 -1.03 -12.34 3.35
N HIS A 153 -0.70 -11.90 4.55
CA HIS A 153 -1.70 -11.57 5.58
C HIS A 153 -2.50 -10.32 5.17
N VAL A 154 -3.75 -10.22 5.63
CA VAL A 154 -4.58 -9.02 5.48
C VAL A 154 -4.30 -8.10 6.67
N TRP A 155 -3.67 -6.96 6.40
CA TRP A 155 -3.39 -5.94 7.42
C TRP A 155 -4.42 -4.83 7.39
N LEU A 156 -5.00 -4.51 8.56
CA LEU A 156 -6.06 -3.54 8.66
C LEU A 156 -5.62 -2.13 8.23
N SER A 157 -4.40 -1.72 8.58
CA SER A 157 -3.86 -0.40 8.26
C SER A 157 -3.85 -0.09 6.76
N ALA A 158 -3.32 -0.99 5.93
CA ALA A 158 -3.28 -0.81 4.49
C ALA A 158 -4.68 -0.81 3.86
N ASN A 159 -5.59 -1.65 4.36
CA ASN A 159 -6.97 -1.72 3.89
C ASN A 159 -7.77 -0.45 4.25
N VAL A 160 -7.55 0.11 5.44
CA VAL A 160 -8.11 1.40 5.86
C VAL A 160 -7.59 2.54 4.98
N LEU A 161 -6.28 2.57 4.69
CA LEU A 161 -5.70 3.55 3.75
C LEU A 161 -6.30 3.42 2.35
N MET A 162 -6.55 2.20 1.87
CA MET A 162 -7.19 1.97 0.59
C MET A 162 -8.62 2.52 0.56
N LEU A 163 -9.42 2.20 1.57
CA LEU A 163 -10.79 2.73 1.70
C LEU A 163 -10.79 4.26 1.74
N HIS A 164 -9.87 4.85 2.51
CA HIS A 164 -9.70 6.30 2.58
C HIS A 164 -9.38 6.89 1.21
N ALA A 165 -8.33 6.40 0.54
CA ALA A 165 -7.88 6.90 -0.76
C ALA A 165 -8.97 6.79 -1.84
N LEU A 166 -9.65 5.64 -1.90
CA LEU A 166 -10.77 5.42 -2.82
C LEU A 166 -11.85 6.48 -2.59
N ARG A 167 -12.26 6.67 -1.34
CA ARG A 167 -13.32 7.59 -0.97
C ARG A 167 -12.97 9.06 -1.23
N THR A 168 -11.80 9.50 -0.79
CA THR A 168 -11.45 10.93 -0.79
C THR A 168 -10.98 11.44 -2.14
N LYS A 169 -10.48 10.56 -3.01
CA LYS A 169 -9.89 10.96 -4.29
C LYS A 169 -10.38 10.14 -5.47
N TYR A 170 -10.24 8.82 -5.41
CA TYR A 170 -10.28 8.02 -6.65
C TYR A 170 -11.68 7.62 -7.12
N ILE A 171 -12.71 7.62 -6.27
CA ILE A 171 -14.10 7.51 -6.73
C ILE A 171 -14.44 8.72 -7.62
N GLY A 172 -13.99 9.92 -7.27
CA GLY A 172 -14.17 11.11 -8.11
C GLY A 172 -13.44 11.04 -9.45
N ILE A 173 -12.25 10.44 -9.49
CA ILE A 173 -11.42 10.32 -10.71
C ILE A 173 -11.87 9.18 -11.62
N LEU A 174 -12.19 8.02 -11.03
CA LEU A 174 -12.43 6.77 -11.76
C LEU A 174 -13.90 6.43 -11.92
N GLY A 175 -14.79 6.89 -11.02
CA GLY A 175 -16.19 6.51 -11.00
C GLY A 175 -16.37 5.06 -10.53
N ASP A 176 -17.17 4.30 -11.28
CA ASP A 176 -17.60 2.94 -10.92
C ASP A 176 -16.46 1.97 -10.57
N PRO A 177 -15.33 1.89 -11.32
CA PRO A 177 -14.25 0.96 -10.98
C PRO A 177 -13.73 1.12 -9.54
N ALA A 178 -13.55 2.37 -9.08
CA ALA A 178 -13.14 2.65 -7.71
C ALA A 178 -14.30 2.43 -6.72
N GLY A 179 -15.52 2.81 -7.09
CA GLY A 179 -16.72 2.62 -6.26
C GLY A 179 -17.01 1.15 -5.97
N GLU A 180 -16.83 0.26 -6.95
CA GLU A 180 -16.97 -1.19 -6.80
C GLU A 180 -15.93 -1.76 -5.83
N LEU A 181 -14.66 -1.39 -6.03
CA LEU A 181 -13.57 -1.81 -5.13
C LEU A 181 -13.83 -1.33 -3.70
N PHE A 182 -14.26 -0.07 -3.52
CA PHE A 182 -14.61 0.48 -2.22
C PHE A 182 -15.74 -0.32 -1.55
N LYS A 183 -16.84 -0.57 -2.26
CA LYS A 183 -17.98 -1.35 -1.73
C LYS A 183 -17.55 -2.76 -1.34
N ARG A 184 -16.79 -3.45 -2.19
CA ARG A 184 -16.29 -4.80 -1.91
C ARG A 184 -15.39 -4.82 -0.69
N LEU A 185 -14.39 -3.94 -0.64
CA LEU A 185 -13.43 -3.90 0.46
C LEU A 185 -14.10 -3.52 1.79
N ARG A 186 -15.06 -2.60 1.75
CA ARG A 186 -15.88 -2.22 2.92
C ARG A 186 -16.59 -3.43 3.51
N LEU A 187 -17.22 -4.25 2.68
CA LEU A 187 -17.90 -5.46 3.14
C LEU A 187 -16.93 -6.46 3.80
N CYS A 188 -15.74 -6.65 3.21
CA CYS A 188 -14.70 -7.48 3.80
C CYS A 188 -14.27 -6.99 5.20
N MET A 189 -14.07 -5.68 5.37
CA MET A 189 -13.68 -5.11 6.66
C MET A 189 -14.79 -5.25 7.71
N LEU A 190 -16.06 -5.12 7.31
CA LEU A 190 -17.21 -5.36 8.18
C LEU A 190 -17.31 -6.83 8.59
N GLU A 191 -17.08 -7.77 7.66
CA GLU A 191 -17.06 -9.22 7.93
C GLU A 191 -15.99 -9.57 8.97
N ILE A 192 -14.76 -9.10 8.79
CA ILE A 192 -13.68 -9.32 9.76
C ILE A 192 -13.98 -8.69 11.13
N SER A 193 -14.62 -7.51 11.15
CA SER A 193 -14.92 -6.85 12.43
C SER A 193 -15.86 -7.68 13.31
N GLY A 194 -16.67 -8.57 12.72
CA GLY A 194 -17.60 -9.44 13.45
C GLY A 194 -18.59 -8.70 14.36
N GLY A 195 -18.82 -7.40 14.13
CA GLY A 195 -19.59 -6.52 15.02
C GLY A 195 -18.84 -6.03 16.27
N SER A 196 -17.62 -6.50 16.51
CA SER A 196 -16.77 -6.08 17.63
C SER A 196 -16.22 -4.66 17.41
N PRO A 197 -16.18 -3.80 18.45
CA PRO A 197 -15.46 -2.53 18.40
C PRO A 197 -13.93 -2.70 18.41
N MET A 198 -13.45 -3.88 18.79
CA MET A 198 -12.04 -4.27 18.77
C MET A 198 -11.75 -5.10 17.53
N MET A 199 -10.76 -4.68 16.75
CA MET A 199 -10.23 -5.43 15.61
C MET A 199 -8.78 -5.80 15.89
N GLN A 200 -8.29 -6.86 15.26
CA GLN A 200 -6.89 -7.25 15.32
C GLN A 200 -6.13 -6.58 14.16
N GLU A 201 -4.82 -6.43 14.31
CA GLU A 201 -4.02 -5.72 13.32
C GLU A 201 -3.89 -6.49 11.99
N ALA A 202 -3.84 -7.82 12.06
CA ALA A 202 -3.64 -8.71 10.92
C ALA A 202 -4.54 -9.95 10.98
N TYR A 203 -4.95 -10.41 9.80
CA TYR A 203 -5.87 -11.53 9.62
C TYR A 203 -5.40 -12.49 8.53
N ASN A 204 -5.77 -13.75 8.70
CA ASN A 204 -5.51 -14.81 7.74
C ASN A 204 -6.32 -14.58 6.44
N PRO A 205 -5.69 -14.60 5.27
CA PRO A 205 -6.37 -14.32 3.99
C PRO A 205 -7.33 -15.44 3.53
N VAL A 206 -7.23 -16.63 4.13
CA VAL A 206 -8.02 -17.83 3.78
C VAL A 206 -9.13 -18.10 4.79
N THR A 207 -8.85 -17.94 6.09
CA THR A 207 -9.80 -18.27 7.16
C THR A 207 -10.44 -17.05 7.81
N GLY A 208 -9.87 -15.86 7.63
CA GLY A 208 -10.29 -14.63 8.32
C GLY A 208 -9.95 -14.63 9.82
N ALA A 209 -9.24 -15.65 10.32
CA ALA A 209 -8.82 -15.71 11.71
C ALA A 209 -7.83 -14.58 12.02
N ALA A 210 -7.93 -14.00 13.22
CA ALA A 210 -6.96 -13.03 13.68
C ALA A 210 -5.58 -13.69 13.90
N GLU A 211 -4.52 -13.05 13.40
CA GLU A 211 -3.14 -13.55 13.48
C GLU A 211 -2.18 -12.54 14.13
N SER A 212 -2.71 -11.41 14.63
CA SER A 212 -1.97 -10.48 15.49
C SER A 212 -2.40 -10.59 16.94
N THR A 213 -1.46 -10.34 17.87
CA THR A 213 -1.74 -10.16 19.29
C THR A 213 -2.14 -8.72 19.63
N VAL A 214 -2.00 -7.80 18.67
CA VAL A 214 -2.29 -6.38 18.85
C VAL A 214 -3.75 -6.11 18.52
N SER A 215 -4.50 -5.79 19.56
CA SER A 215 -5.88 -5.33 19.44
C SER A 215 -5.90 -3.82 19.20
N LEU A 216 -6.57 -3.43 18.14
CA LEU A 216 -6.77 -2.06 17.71
C LEU A 216 -8.15 -1.58 18.20
N VAL A 217 -8.14 -0.70 19.19
CA VAL A 217 -9.34 -0.08 19.75
C VAL A 217 -9.71 1.15 18.93
N GLY A 218 -10.98 1.34 18.61
CA GLY A 218 -11.49 2.53 17.91
C GLY A 218 -11.35 2.48 16.38
N TYR A 219 -10.69 1.48 15.82
CA TYR A 219 -10.60 1.32 14.36
C TYR A 219 -11.97 1.10 13.72
N ARG A 220 -12.92 0.46 14.42
CA ARG A 220 -14.30 0.40 13.96
C ARG A 220 -14.92 1.79 13.84
N ALA A 221 -14.64 2.72 14.75
CA ALA A 221 -15.12 4.09 14.64
C ALA A 221 -14.45 4.83 13.46
N MET A 222 -13.15 4.60 13.21
CA MET A 222 -12.48 5.13 12.01
C MET A 222 -13.07 4.56 10.72
N LEU A 223 -13.30 3.25 10.66
CA LEU A 223 -14.02 2.62 9.56
C LEU A 223 -15.39 3.27 9.43
N LEU A 224 -16.22 3.29 10.47
CA LEU A 224 -17.54 3.92 10.43
C LEU A 224 -17.47 5.38 9.94
N GLY A 225 -16.52 6.19 10.38
CA GLY A 225 -16.32 7.55 9.89
C GLY A 225 -15.90 7.63 8.42
N LEU A 226 -15.07 6.68 7.95
CA LEU A 226 -14.78 6.50 6.52
C LEU A 226 -15.98 5.94 5.74
N LEU A 227 -16.96 5.34 6.42
CA LEU A 227 -18.11 4.66 5.83
C LEU A 227 -19.41 5.47 5.91
N GLU A 228 -19.48 6.53 6.71
CA GLU A 228 -20.61 7.46 6.74
C GLU A 228 -20.61 8.27 5.46
N ASP A 229 -21.65 8.15 4.63
CA ASP A 229 -21.82 9.01 3.46
C ASP A 229 -21.75 10.48 3.91
N SER A 230 -20.75 11.20 3.38
CA SER A 230 -20.68 12.64 3.48
C SER A 230 -21.85 13.12 2.65
N ARG A 231 -22.93 13.49 3.35
CA ARG A 231 -24.14 14.05 2.76
C ARG A 231 -23.82 15.22 1.85
#